data_AF-A0A229NYL8-F1
#
_entry.id   AF-A0A229NYL8-F1
#
_cell.length_a   1.000
_cell.length_b   1.000
_cell.length_c   1.000
_cell.angle_alpha   90.00
_cell.angle_beta   90.00
_cell.angle_gamma   90.00
#
_symmetry.space_group_name_H-M   'P 1'
#
loop_
_entity.id
_entity.type
_entity.pdbx_description
1 polymer ?
#
loop_
_entity_poly.entity_id
_entity_poly.type
_entity_poly.pdbx_seq_one_letter_code
_entity_poly.pdbx_strand_id
1 'polypeptide(L)'
;MDAEHSGKLLDRDETGKASRLEPGKRGGNRAVNGAAVIKYVILCVVYIIIFMGALLMVELIEGRKITTTEYMGLTNMGGGYVILAFFFTVILYVLAVLPLTLVVNRWLRHPLLQGVLFTGLAIWAGQFQYRSYEFFIEGYGVQPWTSWWVFGTAGILYTAANVWLTRLADRQRDV
;
A
#
# COMPACT_ATOMS: atom_id res chain seq x y z
N MET A 1 -23.23 89.83 -12.85
CA MET A 1 -23.40 88.39 -13.18
C MET A 1 -22.29 88.00 -14.14
N ASP A 2 -21.03 88.24 -13.84
CA ASP A 2 -20.14 87.73 -12.76
C ASP A 2 -19.25 86.62 -13.34
N ALA A 3 -17.98 86.97 -13.42
CA ALA A 3 -16.88 86.13 -13.82
C ALA A 3 -16.15 85.58 -12.58
N GLU A 4 -15.31 84.56 -12.83
CA GLU A 4 -14.06 84.29 -12.11
C GLU A 4 -14.07 83.60 -10.72
N HIS A 5 -13.55 82.36 -10.67
CA HIS A 5 -12.53 81.83 -9.74
C HIS A 5 -12.52 80.28 -9.86
N SER A 6 -11.49 79.62 -10.42
CA SER A 6 -10.12 79.43 -9.91
C SER A 6 -10.07 78.68 -8.57
N GLY A 7 -9.38 77.53 -8.54
CA GLY A 7 -8.76 77.02 -7.31
C GLY A 7 -8.93 75.53 -7.00
N LYS A 8 -7.89 74.75 -7.35
CA LYS A 8 -7.50 73.46 -6.76
C LYS A 8 -7.56 73.45 -5.21
N LEU A 9 -7.89 72.29 -4.63
CA LEU A 9 -7.30 71.64 -3.43
C LEU A 9 -8.09 70.32 -3.20
N LEU A 10 -7.56 69.15 -3.59
CA LEU A 10 -6.78 68.21 -2.75
C LEU A 10 -7.39 67.95 -1.36
N ASP A 11 -8.05 66.80 -1.19
CA ASP A 11 -7.85 65.90 -0.04
C ASP A 11 -8.45 64.52 -0.44
N ARG A 12 -7.65 63.51 -0.80
CA ARG A 12 -6.98 62.57 0.11
C ARG A 12 -7.98 61.77 0.95
N ASP A 13 -8.43 60.65 0.40
CA ASP A 13 -8.78 59.51 1.24
C ASP A 13 -8.36 58.22 0.51
N GLU A 14 -7.06 57.95 0.60
CA GLU A 14 -6.56 56.59 0.51
C GLU A 14 -7.05 55.80 1.73
N THR A 15 -7.04 54.48 1.60
CA THR A 15 -7.10 53.48 2.67
C THR A 15 -8.49 52.96 3.05
N GLY A 16 -8.92 51.90 2.38
CA GLY A 16 -10.10 51.16 2.83
C GLY A 16 -10.47 49.89 2.07
N LYS A 17 -9.72 49.50 1.03
CA LYS A 17 -9.87 48.18 0.40
C LYS A 17 -8.54 47.43 0.44
N ALA A 18 -8.07 47.24 1.67
CA ALA A 18 -7.21 46.12 2.00
C ALA A 18 -7.96 44.83 1.59
N SER A 19 -7.57 44.30 0.43
CA SER A 19 -7.24 42.89 0.28
C SER A 19 -7.58 42.04 1.51
N ARG A 20 -8.82 41.52 1.56
CA ARG A 20 -9.14 40.31 2.31
C ARG A 20 -8.34 39.16 1.70
N LEU A 21 -7.07 39.06 2.05
CA LEU A 21 -6.33 37.81 1.99
C LEU A 21 -6.87 36.96 3.12
N GLU A 22 -7.76 36.02 2.80
CA GLU A 22 -8.17 34.98 3.73
C GLU A 22 -6.93 34.20 4.20
N PRO A 23 -6.50 34.34 5.46
CA PRO A 23 -5.41 33.53 5.99
C PRO A 23 -6.06 32.32 6.66
N GLY A 24 -6.37 31.26 5.90
CA GLY A 24 -7.19 30.21 6.51
C GLY A 24 -7.26 28.83 5.87
N LYS A 25 -6.48 28.51 4.83
CA LYS A 25 -6.57 27.18 4.17
C LYS A 25 -5.26 26.38 4.09
N ARG A 26 -4.21 26.77 4.82
CA ARG A 26 -2.94 26.01 4.85
C ARG A 26 -2.87 24.90 5.90
N GLY A 27 -3.70 24.93 6.95
CA GLY A 27 -3.67 23.94 8.04
C GLY A 27 -4.33 22.60 7.69
N GLY A 28 -5.54 22.64 7.11
CA GLY A 28 -6.32 21.43 6.82
C GLY A 28 -5.66 20.50 5.78
N ASN A 29 -5.01 21.06 4.77
CA ASN A 29 -4.41 20.24 3.70
C ASN A 29 -3.20 19.41 4.19
N ARG A 30 -2.42 19.88 5.17
CA ARG A 30 -1.29 19.11 5.73
C ARG A 30 -1.74 17.93 6.59
N ALA A 31 -2.75 18.13 7.43
CA ALA A 31 -3.27 17.07 8.30
C ALA A 31 -3.93 15.93 7.49
N VAL A 32 -4.72 16.28 6.47
CA VAL A 32 -5.38 15.31 5.58
C VAL A 32 -4.36 14.50 4.76
N ASN A 33 -3.27 15.15 4.33
CA ASN A 33 -2.17 14.46 3.64
C ASN A 33 -1.40 13.53 4.58
N GLY A 34 -1.13 13.96 5.82
CA GLY A 34 -0.43 13.14 6.82
C GLY A 34 -1.16 11.84 7.15
N ALA A 35 -2.47 11.90 7.41
CA ALA A 35 -3.28 10.72 7.68
C ALA A 35 -3.31 9.73 6.48
N ALA A 36 -3.34 10.27 5.25
CA ALA A 36 -3.25 9.46 4.05
C ALA A 36 -1.89 8.76 3.92
N VAL A 37 -0.78 9.45 4.20
CA VAL A 37 0.55 8.83 4.18
C VAL A 37 0.67 7.74 5.25
N ILE A 38 0.22 8.00 6.48
CA ILE A 38 0.27 7.04 7.59
C ILE A 38 -0.47 5.75 7.24
N LYS A 39 -1.64 5.84 6.59
CA LYS A 39 -2.38 4.68 6.10
C LYS A 39 -1.52 3.78 5.22
N TYR A 40 -0.81 4.34 4.24
CA TYR A 40 0.02 3.56 3.31
C TYR A 40 1.29 3.00 3.96
N VAL A 41 1.81 3.69 4.98
CA VAL A 41 2.91 3.17 5.82
C VAL A 41 2.45 1.96 6.63
N ILE A 42 1.28 2.02 7.26
CA ILE A 42 0.71 0.88 7.99
C ILE A 42 0.45 -0.29 7.03
N LEU A 43 -0.11 -0.01 5.85
CA LEU A 43 -0.32 -1.04 4.82
C LEU A 43 0.98 -1.69 4.34
N CYS A 44 2.09 -0.93 4.31
CA CYS A 44 3.40 -1.46 3.99
C CYS A 44 3.84 -2.50 5.03
N VAL A 45 3.77 -2.14 6.30
CA VAL A 45 4.12 -3.05 7.40
C VAL A 45 3.23 -4.30 7.39
N VAL A 46 1.92 -4.12 7.24
CA VAL A 46 0.96 -5.23 7.15
C VAL A 46 1.29 -6.16 5.99
N TYR A 47 1.57 -5.59 4.81
CA TYR A 47 1.96 -6.37 3.64
C TYR A 47 3.22 -7.18 3.90
N ILE A 48 4.28 -6.54 4.42
CA ILE A 48 5.56 -7.21 4.69
C ILE A 48 5.35 -8.39 5.61
N ILE A 49 4.63 -8.20 6.73
CA ILE A 49 4.36 -9.28 7.70
C ILE A 49 3.60 -10.43 7.06
N ILE A 50 2.50 -10.13 6.36
CA ILE A 50 1.62 -11.15 5.79
C ILE A 50 2.33 -11.90 4.65
N PHE A 51 2.99 -11.18 3.74
CA PHE A 51 3.63 -11.78 2.58
C PHE A 51 4.90 -12.55 2.94
N MET A 52 5.74 -12.03 3.85
CA MET A 52 6.86 -12.80 4.40
C MET A 52 6.36 -14.02 5.16
N GLY A 53 5.30 -13.87 5.97
CA GLY A 53 4.68 -14.99 6.67
C GLY A 53 4.22 -16.07 5.70
N ALA A 54 3.62 -15.69 4.56
CA ALA A 54 3.20 -16.61 3.52
C ALA A 54 4.38 -17.36 2.87
N LEU A 55 5.43 -16.63 2.44
CA LEU A 55 6.65 -17.22 1.88
C LEU A 55 7.27 -18.25 2.83
N LEU A 56 7.45 -17.85 4.09
CA LEU A 56 8.07 -18.69 5.12
C LEU A 56 7.19 -19.87 5.50
N MET A 57 5.86 -19.71 5.54
CA MET A 57 4.95 -20.81 5.83
C MET A 57 4.99 -21.88 4.74
N VAL A 58 5.04 -21.49 3.46
CA VAL A 58 5.23 -22.45 2.35
C VAL A 58 6.56 -23.18 2.48
N GLU A 59 7.65 -22.47 2.75
CA GLU A 59 8.97 -23.08 2.97
C GLU A 59 9.00 -24.04 4.17
N LEU A 60 8.30 -23.70 5.25
CA LEU A 60 8.24 -24.55 6.44
C LEU A 60 7.43 -25.83 6.20
N ILE A 61 6.38 -25.77 5.39
CA ILE A 61 5.50 -26.93 5.14
C ILE A 61 6.03 -27.78 3.98
N GLU A 62 6.38 -27.16 2.86
CA GLU A 62 6.79 -27.84 1.63
C GLU A 62 8.31 -27.87 1.47
N GLY A 63 9.00 -26.76 1.71
CA GLY A 63 10.46 -26.67 1.56
C GLY A 63 11.24 -27.62 2.48
N ARG A 64 10.71 -27.94 3.68
CA ARG A 64 11.32 -28.93 4.59
C ARG A 64 11.35 -30.36 4.06
N LYS A 65 10.49 -30.70 3.09
CA LYS A 65 10.49 -32.03 2.47
C LYS A 65 11.72 -32.25 1.60
N ILE A 66 12.30 -31.16 1.09
CA ILE A 66 13.40 -31.20 0.13
C ILE A 66 14.72 -31.25 0.89
N THR A 67 15.42 -32.37 0.75
CA THR A 67 16.64 -32.67 1.52
C THR A 67 17.94 -32.57 0.70
N THR A 68 17.84 -32.19 -0.59
CA THR A 68 19.00 -31.98 -1.45
C THR A 68 19.65 -30.62 -1.19
N THR A 69 20.98 -30.56 -1.33
CA THR A 69 21.77 -29.33 -1.19
C THR A 69 21.59 -28.34 -2.35
N GLU A 70 21.04 -28.79 -3.47
CA GLU A 70 20.75 -27.94 -4.63
C GLU A 70 19.59 -26.97 -4.38
N TYR A 71 18.72 -27.29 -3.42
CA TYR A 71 17.58 -26.48 -3.07
C TYR A 71 18.00 -25.30 -2.19
N MET A 72 17.99 -24.08 -2.74
CA MET A 72 18.38 -22.86 -2.01
C MET A 72 17.23 -22.26 -1.19
N GLY A 73 16.49 -23.10 -0.46
CA GLY A 73 15.38 -22.69 0.41
C GLY A 73 15.79 -22.45 1.87
N LEU A 74 14.80 -22.33 2.75
CA LEU A 74 15.00 -22.03 4.17
C LEU A 74 15.88 -23.06 4.88
N THR A 75 15.78 -24.35 4.54
CA THR A 75 16.55 -25.43 5.17
C THR A 75 18.05 -25.33 4.90
N ASN A 76 18.45 -24.88 3.70
CA ASN A 76 19.85 -24.86 3.28
C ASN A 76 20.48 -23.46 3.38
N MET A 77 19.75 -22.40 3.01
CA MET A 77 20.22 -21.02 3.10
C MET A 77 19.95 -20.38 4.48
N GLY A 78 19.02 -20.92 5.26
CA GLY A 78 18.65 -20.38 6.58
C GLY A 78 18.30 -18.90 6.53
N GLY A 79 19.04 -18.08 7.29
CA GLY A 79 18.85 -16.64 7.34
C GLY A 79 19.08 -15.91 6.01
N GLY A 80 19.91 -16.45 5.12
CA GLY A 80 20.13 -15.86 3.79
C GLY A 80 18.86 -15.82 2.96
N TYR A 81 18.06 -16.89 3.03
CA TYR A 81 16.74 -16.96 2.40
C TYR A 81 15.81 -15.87 2.96
N VAL A 82 15.77 -15.71 4.28
CA VAL A 82 14.92 -14.71 4.96
C VAL A 82 15.28 -13.29 4.52
N ILE A 83 16.58 -12.98 4.42
CA ILE A 83 17.05 -11.66 3.97
C ILE A 83 16.65 -11.42 2.51
N LEU A 84 16.87 -12.40 1.63
CA LEU A 84 16.52 -12.29 0.21
C LEU A 84 15.00 -12.13 0.03
N ALA A 85 14.21 -12.95 0.73
CA ALA A 85 12.76 -12.88 0.74
C ALA A 85 12.26 -11.52 1.25
N PHE A 86 12.91 -10.95 2.27
CA PHE A 86 12.58 -9.64 2.80
C PHE A 86 12.80 -8.54 1.75
N PHE A 87 13.97 -8.49 1.12
CA PHE A 87 14.25 -7.52 0.06
C PHE A 87 13.29 -7.67 -1.12
N PHE A 88 13.04 -8.91 -1.55
CA PHE A 88 12.07 -9.19 -2.60
C PHE A 88 10.68 -8.66 -2.23
N THR A 89 10.22 -8.91 -1.00
CA THR A 89 8.93 -8.45 -0.50
C THR A 89 8.83 -6.92 -0.50
N VAL A 90 9.86 -6.23 -0.02
CA VAL A 90 9.91 -4.76 0.01
C VAL A 90 9.89 -4.19 -1.42
N ILE A 91 10.71 -4.72 -2.32
CA ILE A 91 10.77 -4.28 -3.72
C ILE A 91 9.40 -4.49 -4.39
N LEU A 92 8.81 -5.68 -4.21
CA LEU A 92 7.50 -6.00 -4.77
C LEU A 92 6.40 -5.07 -4.23
N TYR A 93 6.47 -4.73 -2.94
CA TYR A 93 5.53 -3.77 -2.37
C TYR A 93 5.63 -2.40 -3.03
N VAL A 94 6.85 -1.85 -3.11
CA VAL A 94 7.07 -0.50 -3.64
C VAL A 94 6.72 -0.42 -5.13
N LEU A 95 7.10 -1.42 -5.91
CA LEU A 95 6.97 -1.39 -7.37
C LEU A 95 5.60 -1.81 -7.88
N ALA A 96 4.93 -2.75 -7.20
CA ALA A 96 3.69 -3.33 -7.70
C ALA A 96 2.50 -3.06 -6.76
N VAL A 97 2.62 -3.42 -5.49
CA VAL A 97 1.45 -3.44 -4.59
C VAL A 97 1.02 -2.03 -4.21
N LEU A 98 1.97 -1.14 -3.87
CA LEU A 98 1.67 0.24 -3.53
C LEU A 98 0.97 1.00 -4.68
N PRO A 99 1.51 1.06 -5.91
CA PRO A 99 0.82 1.73 -7.01
C PRO A 99 -0.52 1.08 -7.32
N LEU A 100 -0.62 -0.26 -7.26
CA LEU A 100 -1.88 -0.94 -7.45
C LEU A 100 -2.91 -0.56 -6.38
N THR A 101 -2.53 -0.53 -5.10
CA THR A 101 -3.40 -0.15 -3.98
C THR A 101 -3.87 1.30 -4.10
N LEU A 102 -3.01 2.20 -4.60
CA LEU A 102 -3.40 3.59 -4.89
C LEU A 102 -4.46 3.65 -6.00
N VAL A 103 -4.25 2.92 -7.11
CA VAL A 103 -5.20 2.85 -8.24
C VAL A 103 -6.52 2.21 -7.79
N VAL A 104 -6.46 1.08 -7.11
CA VAL A 104 -7.63 0.34 -6.63
C VAL A 104 -8.46 1.19 -5.67
N ASN A 105 -7.83 1.86 -4.71
CA ASN A 105 -8.56 2.74 -3.79
C ASN A 105 -9.14 3.97 -4.48
N ARG A 106 -8.56 4.41 -5.61
CA ARG A 106 -9.07 5.54 -6.39
C ARG A 106 -10.28 5.16 -7.24
N TRP A 107 -10.21 4.04 -7.94
CA TRP A 107 -11.14 3.66 -9.00
C TRP A 107 -12.14 2.59 -8.57
N LEU A 108 -11.73 1.66 -7.71
CA LEU A 108 -12.49 0.49 -7.32
C LEU A 108 -12.93 0.61 -5.86
N ARG A 109 -14.00 1.36 -5.61
CA ARG A 109 -14.51 1.60 -4.25
C ARG A 109 -15.20 0.40 -3.61
N HIS A 110 -15.55 -0.63 -4.39
CA HIS A 110 -16.30 -1.78 -3.89
C HIS A 110 -15.38 -2.79 -3.18
N PRO A 111 -15.56 -3.03 -1.86
CA PRO A 111 -14.62 -3.83 -1.06
C PRO A 111 -14.52 -5.29 -1.53
N LEU A 112 -15.60 -5.89 -2.04
CA LEU A 112 -15.55 -7.26 -2.56
C LEU A 112 -14.68 -7.36 -3.82
N LEU A 113 -14.72 -6.35 -4.71
CA LEU A 113 -13.92 -6.37 -5.94
C LEU A 113 -12.44 -6.18 -5.61
N GLN A 114 -12.12 -5.35 -4.62
CA GLN A 114 -10.77 -5.25 -4.09
C GLN A 114 -10.30 -6.61 -3.52
N GLY A 115 -11.17 -7.30 -2.79
CA GLY A 115 -10.89 -8.63 -2.24
C GLY A 115 -10.57 -9.66 -3.29
N VAL A 116 -11.40 -9.76 -4.34
CA VAL A 116 -11.14 -10.66 -5.47
C VAL A 116 -9.81 -10.33 -6.14
N LEU A 117 -9.51 -9.05 -6.36
CA LEU A 117 -8.29 -8.62 -7.04
C LEU A 117 -7.02 -8.97 -6.24
N PHE A 118 -6.94 -8.56 -4.96
CA PHE A 118 -5.74 -8.80 -4.16
C PHE A 118 -5.59 -10.27 -3.78
N THR A 119 -6.68 -10.99 -3.57
CA THR A 119 -6.64 -12.45 -3.34
C THR A 119 -6.18 -13.17 -4.59
N GLY A 120 -6.70 -12.82 -5.76
CA GLY A 120 -6.25 -13.38 -7.04
C GLY A 120 -4.78 -13.11 -7.31
N LEU A 121 -4.31 -11.89 -7.04
CA LEU A 121 -2.90 -11.52 -7.19
C LEU A 121 -2.00 -12.29 -6.21
N ALA A 122 -2.44 -12.47 -4.97
CA ALA A 122 -1.70 -13.25 -3.99
C ALA A 122 -1.64 -14.72 -4.41
N ILE A 123 -2.74 -15.33 -4.81
CA ILE A 123 -2.75 -16.72 -5.33
C ILE A 123 -1.80 -16.84 -6.53
N TRP A 124 -1.83 -15.88 -7.45
CA TRP A 124 -0.90 -15.84 -8.59
C TRP A 124 0.58 -15.74 -8.14
N ALA A 125 0.87 -14.93 -7.12
CA ALA A 125 2.21 -14.89 -6.52
C ALA A 125 2.60 -16.24 -5.89
N GLY A 126 1.66 -16.92 -5.21
CA GLY A 126 1.86 -18.27 -4.67
C GLY A 126 2.13 -19.32 -5.77
N GLN A 127 1.49 -19.20 -6.93
CA GLN A 127 1.79 -20.01 -8.12
C GLN A 127 3.19 -19.74 -8.64
N PHE A 128 3.57 -18.46 -8.72
CA PHE A 128 4.90 -18.07 -9.18
C PHE A 128 5.99 -18.60 -8.23
N GLN A 129 5.77 -18.52 -6.91
CA GLN A 129 6.64 -19.18 -5.94
C GLN A 129 6.64 -20.69 -6.15
N TYR A 130 5.48 -21.32 -6.37
CA TYR A 130 5.43 -22.77 -6.57
C TYR A 130 6.29 -23.26 -7.75
N ARG A 131 6.46 -22.45 -8.80
CA ARG A 131 7.33 -22.80 -9.94
C ARG A 131 8.78 -23.04 -9.55
N SER A 132 9.27 -22.46 -8.46
CA SER A 132 10.63 -22.75 -7.98
C SER A 132 10.80 -24.20 -7.50
N TYR A 133 9.69 -24.91 -7.27
CA TYR A 133 9.68 -26.29 -6.81
C TYR A 133 9.49 -27.31 -7.93
N GLU A 134 9.27 -26.90 -9.19
CA GLU A 134 8.93 -27.82 -10.31
C GLU A 134 9.90 -29.00 -10.43
N PHE A 135 11.19 -28.74 -10.30
CA PHE A 135 12.24 -29.77 -10.35
C PHE A 135 12.18 -30.77 -9.18
N PHE A 136 11.58 -30.39 -8.05
CA PHE A 136 11.53 -31.19 -6.83
C PHE A 136 10.18 -31.90 -6.63
N ILE A 137 9.19 -31.68 -7.50
CA ILE A 137 7.83 -32.25 -7.37
C ILE A 137 7.87 -33.79 -7.38
N GLU A 138 8.51 -34.37 -8.40
CA GLU A 138 8.52 -35.82 -8.59
C GLU A 138 9.32 -36.56 -7.51
N GLY A 139 10.36 -35.90 -6.97
CA GLY A 139 11.24 -36.50 -5.95
C GLY A 139 10.74 -36.36 -4.51
N TYR A 140 9.98 -35.31 -4.20
CA TYR A 140 9.67 -34.93 -2.81
C TYR A 140 8.17 -34.73 -2.52
N GLY A 141 7.28 -34.93 -3.50
CA GLY A 141 5.83 -34.88 -3.29
C GLY A 141 5.31 -33.52 -2.81
N VAL A 142 5.93 -32.44 -3.30
CA VAL A 142 5.61 -31.05 -2.95
C VAL A 142 4.24 -30.68 -3.50
N GLN A 143 3.32 -30.23 -2.64
CA GLN A 143 1.94 -29.98 -3.04
C GLN A 143 1.70 -28.51 -3.46
N PRO A 144 1.11 -28.25 -4.64
CA PRO A 144 0.81 -26.89 -5.10
C PRO A 144 -0.27 -26.21 -4.25
N TRP A 145 -1.19 -27.01 -3.70
CA TRP A 145 -2.33 -26.54 -2.92
C TRP A 145 -1.92 -25.73 -1.70
N THR A 146 -0.81 -26.10 -1.04
CA THR A 146 -0.29 -25.39 0.14
C THR A 146 -0.01 -23.93 -0.18
N SER A 147 0.69 -23.64 -1.29
CA SER A 147 0.95 -22.27 -1.72
C SER A 147 -0.32 -21.49 -2.02
N TRP A 148 -1.32 -22.13 -2.64
CA TRP A 148 -2.57 -21.43 -3.00
C TRP A 148 -3.37 -21.03 -1.77
N TRP A 149 -3.47 -21.92 -0.78
CA TRP A 149 -4.19 -21.63 0.47
C TRP A 149 -3.50 -20.56 1.31
N VAL A 150 -2.18 -20.67 1.45
CA VAL A 150 -1.39 -19.73 2.24
C VAL A 150 -1.44 -18.33 1.61
N PHE A 151 -1.21 -18.23 0.31
CA PHE A 151 -1.25 -16.93 -0.37
C PHE A 151 -2.68 -16.40 -0.55
N GLY A 152 -3.66 -17.26 -0.79
CA GLY A 152 -5.07 -16.86 -0.81
C GLY A 152 -5.47 -16.21 0.51
N THR A 153 -5.09 -16.82 1.63
CA THR A 153 -5.34 -16.26 2.97
C THR A 153 -4.63 -14.93 3.15
N ALA A 154 -3.36 -14.82 2.71
CA ALA A 154 -2.61 -13.58 2.75
C ALA A 154 -3.29 -12.43 1.98
N GLY A 155 -3.82 -12.70 0.78
CA GLY A 155 -4.52 -11.70 -0.02
C GLY A 155 -5.84 -11.23 0.63
N ILE A 156 -6.57 -12.15 1.28
CA ILE A 156 -7.77 -11.81 2.05
C ILE A 156 -7.42 -10.91 3.22
N LEU A 157 -6.39 -11.26 4.01
CA LEU A 157 -5.95 -10.48 5.16
C LEU A 157 -5.47 -9.08 4.75
N TYR A 158 -4.71 -8.97 3.66
CA TYR A 158 -4.26 -7.67 3.14
C TYR A 158 -5.46 -6.80 2.72
N THR A 159 -6.43 -7.39 2.02
CA THR A 159 -7.65 -6.66 1.63
C THR A 159 -8.42 -6.19 2.86
N ALA A 160 -8.61 -7.05 3.85
CA ALA A 160 -9.32 -6.71 5.09
C ALA A 160 -8.66 -5.51 5.78
N ALA A 161 -7.32 -5.50 5.86
CA ALA A 161 -6.57 -4.37 6.38
C ALA A 161 -6.75 -3.10 5.55
N ASN A 162 -6.70 -3.18 4.21
CA ASN A 162 -6.93 -2.02 3.33
C ASN A 162 -8.33 -1.43 3.50
N VAL A 163 -9.37 -2.27 3.53
CA VAL A 163 -10.76 -1.83 3.70
C VAL A 163 -10.94 -1.22 5.09
N TRP A 164 -10.41 -1.85 6.14
CA TRP A 164 -10.53 -1.36 7.51
C TRP A 164 -9.84 -0.01 7.69
N LEU A 165 -8.59 0.14 7.21
CA LEU A 165 -7.86 1.41 7.28
C LEU A 165 -8.49 2.51 6.43
N THR A 166 -9.11 2.15 5.30
CA THR A 166 -9.87 3.13 4.49
C THR A 166 -11.06 3.66 5.27
N ARG A 167 -11.85 2.77 5.89
CA ARG A 167 -13.00 3.16 6.72
C ARG A 167 -12.60 4.01 7.93
N LEU A 168 -11.47 3.71 8.56
CA LEU A 168 -10.94 4.51 9.67
C LEU A 168 -10.53 5.92 9.22
N ALA A 169 -9.87 6.02 8.06
CA ALA A 169 -9.48 7.30 7.49
C ALA A 169 -10.69 8.15 7.09
N ASP A 170 -11.77 7.54 6.59
CA ASP A 170 -13.01 8.25 6.26
C ASP A 170 -13.70 8.78 7.52
N ARG A 171 -13.82 7.97 8.59
CA ARG A 171 -14.40 8.44 9.88
C ARG A 171 -13.68 9.64 10.48
N GLN A 172 -12.36 9.74 10.30
CA GLN A 172 -11.56 10.86 10.80
C GLN A 172 -11.75 12.15 9.98
N ARG A 173 -12.37 12.08 8.79
CA ARG A 173 -12.68 13.26 7.97
C ARG A 173 -14.05 13.87 8.27
N ASP A 174 -14.94 13.10 8.90
CA ASP A 174 -16.31 13.52 9.23
C ASP A 174 -16.43 14.17 10.62
N VAL A 175 -15.33 14.24 11.38
CA VAL A 175 -15.22 14.87 12.72
C VAL A 175 -14.45 16.18 12.61
#